data_AF-A0A2D8U513-F1
#
_entry.id   AF-A0A2D8U513-F1
#
_cell.length_a   1.000
_cell.length_b   1.000
_cell.length_c   1.000
_cell.angle_alpha   90.00
_cell.angle_beta   90.00
_cell.angle_gamma   90.00
#
_symmetry.space_group_name_H-M   'P 1'
#
loop_
_entity.id
_entity.type
_entity.pdbx_description
1 polymer ?
#
loop_
_entity_poly.entity_id
_entity_poly.type
_entity_poly.pdbx_seq_one_letter_code
_entity_poly.pdbx_strand_id
1 'polypeptide(L)'
;MRVLGILARLGVFILVLVLLTETMEFSGWNDTPDPPTSSSFAIAMLDDWNMMTLVLGLLLSMAMIGASYLVRDERLANLTWDLGQDVETPVIGMPRAATRTSNQNQISIIGDEEE
;
A
#
# COMPACT_ATOMS: atom_id res chain seq x y z
N MET A 1 -40.67 -6.59 9.57
CA MET A 1 -39.47 -5.76 9.78
C MET A 1 -39.21 -5.39 11.25
N ARG A 2 -40.23 -4.98 12.03
CA ARG A 2 -40.04 -4.62 13.46
C ARG A 2 -39.48 -5.76 14.32
N VAL A 3 -39.95 -7.00 14.13
CA VAL A 3 -39.46 -8.17 14.87
C VAL A 3 -37.97 -8.44 14.63
N LEU A 4 -37.51 -8.35 13.37
CA LEU A 4 -36.09 -8.47 13.03
C LEU A 4 -35.26 -7.35 13.65
N GLY A 5 -35.78 -6.12 13.69
CA GLY A 5 -35.12 -5.00 14.37
C GLY A 5 -35.02 -5.18 15.89
N ILE A 6 -36.03 -5.75 16.53
CA ILE A 6 -36.01 -6.06 17.97
C ILE A 6 -35.01 -7.20 18.26
N LEU A 7 -35.00 -8.24 17.43
CA LEU A 7 -34.07 -9.35 17.58
C LEU A 7 -32.61 -8.92 17.40
N ALA A 8 -32.33 -8.06 16.41
CA ALA A 8 -30.99 -7.49 16.21
C ALA A 8 -30.54 -6.66 17.41
N ARG A 9 -31.42 -5.82 17.98
CA ARG A 9 -31.12 -5.03 19.19
C ARG A 9 -30.86 -5.92 20.41
N LEU A 10 -31.64 -6.99 20.58
CA LEU A 10 -31.42 -7.96 21.64
C LEU A 10 -30.08 -8.69 21.45
N GLY A 11 -29.76 -9.09 20.21
CA GLY A 11 -28.49 -9.73 19.89
C GLY A 11 -27.28 -8.84 20.16
N VAL A 12 -27.33 -7.56 19.76
CA VAL A 12 -26.28 -6.58 20.08
C VAL A 12 -26.17 -6.37 21.58
N PHE A 13 -27.30 -6.30 22.30
CA PHE A 13 -27.29 -6.18 23.76
C PHE A 13 -26.60 -7.38 24.43
N ILE A 14 -26.92 -8.59 23.99
CA ILE A 14 -26.28 -9.83 24.48
C ILE A 14 -24.78 -9.84 24.13
N LEU A 15 -24.41 -9.47 22.89
CA LEU A 15 -23.01 -9.36 22.48
C LEU A 15 -22.23 -8.42 23.40
N VAL A 16 -22.78 -7.24 23.70
CA VAL A 16 -22.16 -6.27 24.60
C VAL A 16 -21.98 -6.86 26.00
N LEU A 17 -22.97 -7.59 26.52
CA LEU A 17 -22.85 -8.25 27.82
C LEU A 17 -21.75 -9.33 27.82
N VAL A 18 -21.68 -10.16 26.78
CA VAL A 18 -20.61 -11.18 26.65
C VAL A 18 -19.24 -10.51 26.62
N LEU A 19 -19.08 -9.46 25.80
CA LEU A 19 -17.82 -8.72 25.74
C LEU A 19 -17.47 -8.07 27.07
N LEU A 20 -18.46 -7.54 27.80
CA LEU A 20 -18.23 -6.97 29.12
C LEU A 20 -17.77 -8.02 30.12
N THR A 21 -18.38 -9.21 30.12
CA THR A 21 -17.97 -10.33 30.98
C THR A 21 -16.54 -10.76 30.69
N GLU A 22 -16.21 -11.06 29.42
CA GLU A 22 -14.85 -11.45 29.00
C GLU A 22 -13.83 -10.36 29.33
N THR A 23 -14.19 -9.10 29.13
CA THR A 23 -13.31 -7.97 29.48
C THR A 23 -13.09 -7.90 30.99
N MET A 24 -14.10 -8.11 31.82
CA MET A 24 -13.97 -8.10 33.28
C MET A 24 -13.19 -9.30 33.82
N GLU A 25 -13.28 -10.45 33.16
CA GLU A 25 -12.57 -11.68 33.55
C GLU A 25 -11.09 -11.68 33.11
N PHE A 26 -10.66 -10.71 32.30
CA PHE A 26 -9.28 -10.64 31.83
C PHE A 26 -8.29 -10.48 33.00
N SER A 27 -7.48 -11.50 33.24
CA SER A 27 -6.55 -11.55 34.38
C SER A 27 -5.49 -10.44 34.37
N GLY A 28 -5.19 -9.88 33.19
CA GLY A 28 -4.18 -8.83 33.03
C GLY A 28 -4.54 -7.48 33.66
N TRP A 29 -5.77 -7.27 34.15
CA TRP A 29 -6.12 -6.07 34.91
C TRP A 29 -5.46 -6.00 36.29
N ASN A 30 -5.17 -7.15 36.90
CA ASN A 30 -4.63 -7.25 38.26
C ASN A 30 -3.11 -7.48 38.27
N ASP A 31 -2.49 -7.74 37.12
CA ASP A 31 -1.04 -7.84 37.02
C ASP A 31 -0.42 -6.45 36.93
N THR A 32 0.61 -6.19 37.74
CA THR A 32 1.60 -5.16 37.47
C THR A 32 2.62 -5.76 36.50
N PRO A 33 2.54 -5.47 35.19
CA PRO A 33 3.41 -6.11 34.23
C PRO A 33 4.80 -5.48 34.33
N ASP A 34 5.83 -6.31 34.28
CA ASP A 34 7.17 -5.85 33.96
C ASP A 34 7.16 -5.19 32.57
N PRO A 35 7.95 -4.12 32.36
CA PRO A 35 7.99 -3.44 31.08
C PRO A 35 8.40 -4.43 29.97
N PRO A 36 7.65 -4.49 28.86
CA PRO A 36 7.91 -5.47 27.82
C PRO A 36 9.29 -5.25 27.23
N THR A 37 10.06 -6.32 27.18
CA THR A 37 11.34 -6.37 26.46
C THR A 37 11.10 -6.48 24.95
N SER A 38 12.05 -6.04 24.13
CA SER A 38 11.95 -6.19 22.66
C SER A 38 11.77 -7.65 22.24
N SER A 39 12.35 -8.60 22.99
CA SER A 39 12.19 -10.03 22.74
C SER A 39 10.79 -10.53 23.10
N SER A 40 10.23 -10.13 24.24
CA SER A 40 8.87 -10.55 24.61
C SER A 40 7.83 -9.97 23.66
N PHE A 41 8.03 -8.76 23.17
CA PHE A 41 7.17 -8.17 22.13
C PHE A 41 7.23 -8.92 20.80
N ALA A 42 8.44 -9.28 20.34
CA ALA A 42 8.59 -10.03 19.09
C ALA A 42 7.93 -11.41 19.17
N ILE A 43 8.04 -12.09 20.32
CA ILE A 43 7.37 -13.37 20.56
C ILE A 43 5.85 -13.18 20.53
N ALA A 44 5.29 -12.19 21.25
CA ALA A 44 3.86 -11.93 21.25
C ALA A 44 3.31 -11.58 19.85
N MET A 45 4.06 -10.82 19.04
CA MET A 45 3.66 -10.47 17.67
C MET A 45 3.66 -11.66 16.70
N LEU A 46 4.59 -12.61 16.90
CA LEU A 46 4.77 -13.75 16.00
C LEU A 46 4.01 -15.00 16.43
N ASP A 47 3.72 -15.15 17.72
CA ASP A 47 3.04 -16.32 18.28
C ASP A 47 1.56 -15.99 18.56
N ASP A 48 1.29 -15.11 19.53
CA ASP A 48 -0.09 -14.79 19.97
C ASP A 48 -0.89 -14.00 18.93
N TRP A 49 -0.24 -13.04 18.25
CA TRP A 49 -0.88 -12.14 17.28
C TRP A 49 -0.57 -12.49 15.82
N ASN A 50 -0.10 -13.72 15.57
CA ASN A 50 0.44 -14.16 14.29
C ASN A 50 -0.45 -13.82 13.07
N MET A 51 -1.75 -14.06 13.16
CA MET A 51 -2.70 -13.83 12.08
C MET A 51 -2.90 -12.34 11.81
N MET A 52 -2.94 -11.51 12.87
CA MET A 52 -3.09 -10.06 12.71
C MET A 52 -1.82 -9.46 12.09
N THR A 53 -0.64 -9.94 12.50
CA THR A 53 0.65 -9.53 11.90
C THR A 53 0.73 -9.91 10.42
N LEU A 54 0.27 -11.09 10.04
CA LEU A 54 0.20 -11.50 8.63
C LEU A 54 -0.74 -10.62 7.81
N VAL A 55 -1.94 -10.34 8.31
CA VAL A 55 -2.90 -9.46 7.64
C VAL A 55 -2.34 -8.05 7.50
N LEU A 56 -1.70 -7.51 8.54
CA LEU A 56 -1.02 -6.22 8.49
C LEU A 56 0.07 -6.19 7.43
N GLY A 57 0.89 -7.24 7.31
CA GLY A 57 1.92 -7.35 6.28
C GLY A 57 1.33 -7.36 4.86
N LEU A 58 0.19 -8.03 4.67
CA LEU A 58 -0.52 -8.04 3.38
C LEU A 58 -1.08 -6.66 3.06
N LEU A 59 -1.70 -5.98 4.02
CA LEU A 59 -2.20 -4.61 3.86
C LEU A 59 -1.07 -3.63 3.55
N LEU A 60 0.07 -3.76 4.23
CA LEU A 60 1.26 -2.95 3.97
C LEU A 60 1.80 -3.20 2.55
N SER A 61 1.81 -4.45 2.09
CA SER A 61 2.21 -4.80 0.73
C SER A 61 1.29 -4.16 -0.31
N MET A 62 -0.03 -4.21 -0.11
CA MET A 62 -1.01 -3.54 -0.98
C MET A 62 -0.78 -2.02 -1.02
N ALA A 63 -0.46 -1.41 0.12
CA ALA A 63 -0.14 0.00 0.19
C ALA A 63 1.15 0.36 -0.57
N MET A 64 2.21 -0.45 -0.44
CA MET A 64 3.46 -0.26 -1.19
C MET A 64 3.24 -0.38 -2.70
N ILE A 65 2.43 -1.34 -3.14
CA ILE A 65 2.04 -1.46 -4.56
C ILE A 65 1.27 -0.21 -4.99
N GLY A 66 0.26 0.23 -4.23
CA GLY A 66 -0.50 1.44 -4.53
C GLY A 66 0.36 2.70 -4.68
N ALA A 67 1.32 2.91 -3.76
CA ALA A 67 2.25 4.03 -3.83
C ALA A 67 3.14 3.98 -5.08
N SER A 68 3.61 2.78 -5.47
CA SER A 68 4.43 2.61 -6.68
C SER A 68 3.67 2.95 -7.96
N TYR A 69 2.37 2.63 -8.02
CA TYR A 69 1.51 2.97 -9.15
C TYR A 69 1.24 4.47 -9.24
N LEU A 70 1.08 5.16 -8.11
CA LEU A 70 0.85 6.60 -8.08
C LEU A 70 2.02 7.37 -8.71
N VAL A 71 3.26 7.06 -8.30
CA VAL A 71 4.46 7.68 -8.86
C VAL A 71 4.69 7.28 -10.32
N ARG A 72 4.37 6.03 -10.68
CA ARG A 72 4.47 5.56 -12.06
C ARG A 72 3.49 6.31 -12.97
N ASP A 73 2.27 6.56 -12.49
CA ASP A 73 1.23 7.27 -13.22
C ASP A 73 1.67 8.71 -13.53
N GLU A 74 2.18 9.43 -12.53
CA GLU A 74 2.73 10.78 -12.70
C GLU A 74 3.91 10.81 -13.69
N ARG A 75 4.81 9.83 -13.61
CA ARG A 75 5.94 9.72 -14.54
C ARG A 75 5.48 9.40 -15.97
N LEU A 76 4.46 8.55 -16.13
CA LEU A 76 3.89 8.26 -17.44
C LEU A 76 3.22 9.49 -18.05
N ALA A 77 2.45 10.24 -17.27
CA ALA A 77 1.81 11.48 -17.72
C ALA A 77 2.85 12.52 -18.19
N ASN A 78 3.92 12.72 -17.42
CA ASN A 78 4.99 13.65 -17.80
C ASN A 78 5.74 13.19 -19.06
N LEU A 79 5.99 11.88 -19.21
CA LEU A 79 6.61 11.31 -20.40
C LEU A 79 5.72 11.44 -21.64
N THR A 80 4.40 11.26 -21.51
CA THR A 80 3.48 11.44 -22.64
C THR A 80 3.39 12.90 -23.09
N TRP A 81 3.50 13.84 -22.16
CA TRP A 81 3.60 15.26 -22.46
C TRP A 81 4.92 15.61 -23.15
N ASP A 82 6.05 15.08 -22.67
CA ASP A 82 7.39 15.33 -23.23
C ASP A 82 7.59 14.69 -24.62
N LEU A 83 6.99 13.51 -24.88
CA LEU A 83 7.01 12.90 -26.20
C LEU A 83 6.14 13.63 -27.24
N GLY A 84 5.40 14.68 -26.85
CA GLY A 84 4.62 15.53 -27.76
C GLY A 84 3.63 14.75 -28.62
N GLN A 85 3.13 13.61 -28.13
CA GLN A 85 2.21 12.78 -28.91
C GLN A 85 0.83 13.41 -28.92
N ASP A 86 0.58 14.26 -29.92
CA ASP A 86 -0.73 14.28 -30.56
C ASP A 86 -0.98 12.85 -31.07
N VAL A 87 -1.79 12.10 -30.32
CA VAL A 87 -2.13 10.72 -30.67
C VAL A 87 -2.99 10.76 -31.93
N GLU A 88 -2.35 10.75 -33.09
CA GLU A 88 -3.03 10.44 -34.34
C GLU A 88 -3.58 9.01 -34.22
N THR A 89 -4.90 8.91 -34.33
CA THR A 89 -5.64 7.67 -34.15
C THR A 89 -5.08 6.57 -35.07
N PRO A 90 -4.82 5.36 -34.56
CA PRO A 90 -4.13 4.34 -35.36
C PRO A 90 -5.02 3.83 -36.49
N VAL A 91 -4.58 4.01 -37.73
CA VAL A 91 -5.13 3.31 -38.90
C VAL A 91 -4.74 1.83 -38.81
N ILE A 92 -5.74 0.96 -38.86
CA ILE A 92 -5.59 -0.50 -38.76
C ILE A 92 -4.63 -1.01 -39.85
N GLY A 93 -3.51 -1.62 -39.44
CA GLY A 93 -2.66 -2.42 -40.34
C GLY A 93 -1.15 -2.26 -40.24
N MET A 94 -0.60 -1.35 -39.42
CA MET A 94 0.87 -1.16 -39.33
C MET A 94 1.46 -1.55 -37.96
N PRO A 95 2.62 -2.22 -37.93
CA PRO A 95 3.27 -2.61 -36.67
C PRO A 95 3.76 -1.38 -35.91
N ARG A 96 3.77 -1.46 -34.57
CA ARG A 96 4.23 -0.39 -33.67
C ARG A 96 5.66 0.02 -34.06
N ALA A 97 5.82 1.23 -34.58
CA ALA A 97 7.13 1.81 -34.82
C ALA A 97 7.77 2.14 -33.46
N ALA A 98 8.61 1.23 -32.97
CA ALA A 98 9.58 1.53 -31.93
C ALA A 98 10.72 2.31 -32.58
N THR A 99 10.68 3.65 -32.55
CA THR A 99 11.82 4.47 -33.00
C THR A 99 12.44 5.15 -31.80
N ARG A 100 13.40 4.45 -31.18
CA ARG A 100 14.34 5.03 -30.22
C ARG A 100 15.48 5.67 -31.02
N THR A 101 15.41 6.98 -31.27
CA THR A 101 16.58 7.76 -31.70
C THR A 101 17.13 8.50 -30.48
N SER A 102 18.12 7.91 -29.84
CA SER A 102 18.95 8.55 -28.82
C SER A 102 19.94 9.48 -29.52
N ASN A 103 19.64 10.78 -29.60
CA ASN A 103 20.65 11.76 -30.01
C ASN A 103 21.50 12.09 -28.76
N GLN A 104 22.62 11.39 -28.61
CA GLN A 104 23.65 11.73 -27.63
C GLN A 104 24.30 13.04 -28.07
N ASN A 105 24.15 14.09 -27.26
CA ASN A 105 24.86 15.36 -27.43
C ASN A 105 26.35 15.11 -27.65
N GLN A 106 26.79 15.41 -28.87
CA GLN A 106 28.18 15.58 -29.25
C GLN A 106 28.74 16.76 -28.44
N ILE A 107 29.54 16.45 -27.42
CA ILE A 107 30.36 17.43 -26.71
C ILE A 107 31.44 17.87 -27.70
N SER A 108 31.24 18.99 -28.40
CA SER A 108 32.29 19.63 -29.17
C SER A 108 33.26 20.30 -28.19
N ILE A 109 34.35 19.61 -27.91
CA ILE A 109 35.56 20.18 -27.33
C ILE A 109 36.07 21.20 -28.36
N ILE A 110 35.93 22.48 -28.06
CA ILE A 110 36.62 23.56 -28.78
C ILE A 110 38.08 23.49 -28.30
N GLY A 111 38.91 22.85 -29.11
CA GLY A 111 40.36 22.99 -29.03
C GLY A 111 40.76 24.19 -29.88
N ASP A 112 41.32 25.20 -29.22
CA ASP A 112 42.03 26.30 -29.85
C ASP A 112 43.27 25.74 -30.57
N GLU A 113 43.32 25.89 -31.90
CA GLU A 113 44.57 25.86 -32.68
C GLU A 113 44.64 27.14 -33.52
N GLU A 114 45.52 28.03 -33.06
CA GLU A 114 46.41 28.98 -33.75
C GLU A 114 45.99 29.59 -35.11
N GLU A 115 45.84 30.93 -35.11
CA GLU A 115 46.55 31.82 -36.04
C GLU A 115 46.89 33.16 -35.35
#